data_AF-A0A7X6MHD9-F1
#
_entry.id   AF-A0A7X6MHD9-F1
#
_cell.length_a   1.000
_cell.length_b   1.000
_cell.length_c   1.000
_cell.angle_alpha   90.00
_cell.angle_beta   90.00
_cell.angle_gamma   90.00
#
_symmetry.space_group_name_H-M   'P 1'
#
loop_
_entity.id
_entity.type
_entity.pdbx_description
1 polymer ?
#
loop_
_entity_poly.entity_id
_entity_poly.type
_entity_poly.pdbx_seq_one_letter_code
_entity_poly.pdbx_strand_id
1 'polypeptide(L)'
;MDDRDGPGYDVEISASVSADELTFGEVPEVRSRTWGKPDHEGTSGSERSGLPHGVRSGVVYTDIHVDYRLASRIRISGEAPPDRGSEQE
;
A
#
# COMPACT_ATOMS: atom_id res chain seq x y z
N MET A 1 -17.94 -6.45 3.80
CA MET A 1 -16.85 -7.44 4.03
C MET A 1 -16.26 -7.68 2.66
N ASP A 2 -15.48 -6.71 2.25
CA ASP A 2 -15.20 -6.40 0.86
C ASP A 2 -13.99 -7.20 0.38
N ASP A 3 -14.18 -7.88 -0.74
CA ASP A 3 -13.20 -8.17 -1.80
C ASP A 3 -11.75 -8.39 -1.33
N ARG A 4 -11.47 -9.55 -0.70
CA ARG A 4 -10.12 -10.02 -0.34
C ARG A 4 -9.44 -10.81 -1.46
N ASP A 5 -9.80 -10.61 -2.72
CA ASP A 5 -9.31 -11.41 -3.85
C ASP A 5 -9.11 -10.56 -5.13
N GLY A 6 -8.35 -9.47 -5.02
CA GLY A 6 -7.68 -8.89 -6.18
C GLY A 6 -6.46 -9.75 -6.57
N PRO A 7 -6.11 -9.90 -7.87
CA PRO A 7 -5.14 -10.90 -8.34
C PRO A 7 -3.81 -10.76 -7.59
N GLY A 8 -3.50 -11.80 -6.80
CA GLY A 8 -2.56 -11.82 -5.68
C GLY A 8 -1.30 -10.99 -5.87
N TYR A 9 -1.13 -10.02 -4.97
CA TYR A 9 0.18 -9.43 -4.73
C TYR A 9 1.13 -10.50 -4.19
N ASP A 10 2.39 -10.50 -4.64
CA ASP A 10 3.38 -11.46 -4.18
C ASP A 10 3.83 -11.16 -2.74
N VAL A 11 3.85 -9.87 -2.38
CA VAL A 11 4.22 -9.39 -1.05
C VAL A 11 3.23 -8.33 -0.59
N GLU A 12 2.81 -8.44 0.67
CA GLU A 12 2.03 -7.44 1.38
C GLU A 12 2.64 -7.16 2.76
N ILE A 13 2.76 -5.87 3.09
CA ILE A 13 3.20 -5.37 4.39
C ILE A 13 2.11 -4.43 4.90
N SER A 14 1.64 -4.68 6.11
CA SER A 14 0.67 -3.84 6.80
C SER A 14 1.16 -3.40 8.16
N ALA A 15 0.67 -2.25 8.62
CA ALA A 15 0.90 -1.73 9.95
C ALA A 15 -0.35 -0.98 10.42
N SER A 16 -0.72 -1.16 11.69
CA SER A 16 -1.87 -0.49 12.29
C SER A 16 -1.45 0.23 13.57
N VAL A 17 -1.98 1.43 13.78
CA VAL A 17 -1.77 2.24 14.98
C VAL A 17 -3.12 2.77 15.46
N SER A 18 -3.35 2.67 16.77
CA SER A 18 -4.53 3.22 17.43
C SER A 18 -4.12 3.98 18.69
N ALA A 19 -4.81 5.08 18.99
CA ALA A 19 -4.60 5.86 20.20
C ALA A 19 -5.88 6.62 20.58
N ASP A 20 -6.17 6.71 21.88
CA ASP A 20 -7.28 7.53 22.38
C ASP A 20 -6.99 9.02 22.18
N GLU A 21 -5.76 9.46 22.44
CA GLU A 21 -5.30 10.83 22.26
C GLU A 21 -3.88 10.88 21.68
N LEU A 22 -3.64 11.81 20.74
CA LEU A 22 -2.32 12.06 20.16
C LEU A 22 -2.11 13.57 19.96
N THR A 23 -0.95 14.05 20.39
CA THR A 23 -0.50 15.42 20.13
C THR A 23 0.82 15.39 19.38
N PHE A 24 0.87 16.08 18.24
CA PHE A 24 2.11 16.27 17.50
C PHE A 24 2.87 17.47 18.05
N GLY A 25 4.10 17.26 18.51
CA GLY A 25 4.99 18.35 18.95
C GLY A 25 5.53 19.19 17.80
N GLU A 26 5.57 18.61 16.60
CA GLU A 26 5.93 19.26 15.34
C GLU A 26 5.15 18.59 14.19
N VAL A 27 4.96 19.30 13.07
CA VAL A 27 4.29 18.72 11.90
C VAL A 27 5.25 17.75 11.21
N PRO A 28 4.93 16.46 11.09
CA PRO A 28 5.85 15.47 10.55
C PRO A 28 6.05 15.63 9.05
N GLU A 29 7.31 15.54 8.60
CA GLU A 29 7.64 15.45 7.18
C GLU A 29 7.52 13.99 6.69
N VAL A 30 6.42 13.67 6.00
CA VAL A 30 6.16 12.31 5.51
C VAL A 30 6.48 12.21 4.02
N ARG A 31 7.35 11.26 3.65
CA ARG A 31 7.60 10.86 2.26
C ARG A 31 7.66 9.34 2.15
N SER A 32 6.83 8.76 1.29
CA SER A 32 6.96 7.37 0.86
C SER A 32 7.68 7.30 -0.48
N ARG A 33 8.59 6.34 -0.62
CA ARG A 33 9.20 5.97 -1.90
C ARG A 33 9.18 4.46 -2.02
N THR A 34 8.65 3.97 -3.13
CA THR A 34 8.67 2.56 -3.50
C THR A 34 9.64 2.36 -4.66
N TRP A 35 10.43 1.30 -4.59
CA TRP A 35 11.37 0.89 -5.64
C TRP A 35 11.33 -0.63 -5.78
N GLY A 36 11.48 -1.13 -7.00
CA GLY A 36 11.47 -2.57 -7.27
C GLY A 36 12.17 -2.90 -8.60
N LYS A 37 12.87 -4.04 -8.62
CA LYS A 37 13.48 -4.66 -9.81
C LYS A 37 13.26 -6.18 -9.72
N PRO A 38 12.89 -6.89 -10.82
CA PRO A 38 12.55 -6.38 -12.16
C PRO A 38 11.26 -5.53 -12.12
N ASP A 39 10.71 -5.16 -13.29
CA ASP A 39 9.49 -4.34 -13.35
C ASP A 39 8.43 -4.85 -12.36
N HIS A 40 7.77 -3.94 -11.66
CA HIS A 40 6.91 -4.28 -10.52
C HIS A 40 5.68 -3.39 -10.54
N GLU A 41 4.56 -3.96 -10.14
CA GLU A 41 3.34 -3.22 -9.88
C GLU A 41 3.11 -3.21 -8.37
N GLY A 42 2.71 -2.07 -7.83
CA GLY A 42 2.44 -1.97 -6.41
C GLY A 42 1.55 -0.80 -6.05
N THR A 43 0.90 -0.94 -4.90
CA THR A 43 0.07 0.10 -4.31
C THR A 43 0.53 0.33 -2.87
N SER A 44 0.49 1.59 -2.43
CA SER A 44 0.74 1.95 -1.05
C SER A 44 -0.26 3.00 -0.61
N GLY A 45 -0.85 2.83 0.56
CA GLY A 45 -1.85 3.76 1.07
C GLY A 45 -2.04 3.63 2.57
N SER A 46 -2.63 4.67 3.15
CA SER A 46 -3.08 4.66 4.53
C SER A 46 -4.55 5.06 4.61
N GLU A 47 -5.34 4.29 5.34
CA GLU A 47 -6.68 4.68 5.78
C GLU A 47 -6.55 5.29 7.18
N ARG A 48 -7.23 6.42 7.40
CA ARG A 48 -7.09 7.20 8.64
C ARG A 48 -8.46 7.64 9.15
N SER A 49 -8.71 7.42 10.43
CA SER A 49 -9.81 8.04 11.19
C SER A 49 -9.24 8.79 12.40
N GLY A 50 -9.97 9.78 12.90
CA GLY A 50 -9.51 10.65 13.99
C GLY A 50 -8.34 11.59 13.62
N LEU A 51 -7.76 11.44 12.43
CA LEU A 51 -6.66 12.29 11.93
C LEU A 51 -6.94 12.85 10.52
N PRO A 52 -6.83 14.17 10.32
CA PRO A 52 -6.86 14.76 8.99
C PRO A 52 -5.60 14.40 8.18
N HIS A 53 -5.66 14.59 6.86
CA HIS A 53 -4.51 14.36 5.98
C HIS A 53 -3.30 15.22 6.39
N GLY A 54 -3.53 16.49 6.74
CA GLY A 54 -2.53 17.40 7.31
C GLY A 54 -2.80 17.66 8.79
N VAL A 55 -1.81 17.37 9.63
CA VAL A 55 -1.88 17.60 11.09
C VAL A 55 -1.23 18.94 11.47
N ARG A 56 -1.55 19.44 12.65
CA ARG A 56 -1.00 20.68 13.21
C ARG A 56 -0.30 20.40 14.53
N SER A 57 0.78 21.13 14.78
CA SER A 57 1.49 21.11 16.05
C SER A 57 0.59 21.58 17.20
N GLY A 58 0.68 20.92 18.35
CA GLY A 58 -0.02 21.30 19.59
C GLY A 58 -1.53 21.05 19.62
N VAL A 59 -2.09 20.44 18.57
CA VAL A 59 -3.51 20.02 18.56
C VAL A 59 -3.61 18.61 19.11
N VAL A 60 -4.56 18.42 20.03
CA VAL A 60 -4.96 17.09 20.52
C VAL A 60 -5.96 16.50 19.55
N TYR A 61 -5.60 15.37 18.95
CA TYR A 61 -6.49 14.53 18.17
C TYR A 61 -6.98 13.39 19.04
N THR A 62 -8.19 12.89 18.77
CA THR A 62 -8.84 11.85 19.57
C THR A 62 -9.37 10.73 18.69
N ASP A 63 -9.52 9.53 19.25
CA ASP A 63 -10.07 8.35 18.56
C ASP A 63 -9.33 8.07 17.25
N ILE A 64 -8.00 7.97 17.36
CA ILE A 64 -7.11 7.83 16.21
C ILE A 64 -7.04 6.37 15.80
N HIS A 65 -7.26 6.12 14.51
CA HIS A 65 -6.93 4.86 13.85
C HIS A 65 -6.19 5.13 12.55
N VAL A 66 -5.08 4.42 12.32
CA VAL A 66 -4.34 4.48 11.07
C VAL A 66 -3.97 3.08 10.66
N ASP A 67 -4.45 2.65 9.50
CA ASP A 67 -4.04 1.42 8.84
C ASP A 67 -3.21 1.77 7.62
N TYR A 68 -2.02 1.21 7.55
CA TYR A 68 -1.13 1.33 6.41
C TYR A 68 -1.03 -0.01 5.70
N ARG A 69 -1.05 0.04 4.38
CA ARG A 69 -0.86 -1.12 3.51
C ARG A 69 0.09 -0.78 2.38
N LEU A 70 1.04 -1.67 2.15
CA LEU A 70 1.93 -1.69 1.00
C LEU A 70 1.85 -3.09 0.39
N ALA A 71 1.44 -3.17 -0.87
CA ALA A 71 1.36 -4.44 -1.59
C ALA A 71 2.05 -4.31 -2.94
N SER A 72 2.78 -5.35 -3.35
CA SER A 72 3.49 -5.36 -4.63
C SER A 72 3.56 -6.75 -5.23
N ARG A 73 3.65 -6.80 -6.56
CA ARG A 73 3.89 -7.99 -7.36
C ARG A 73 4.95 -7.74 -8.41
N ILE A 74 5.65 -8.80 -8.79
CA ILE A 74 6.65 -8.79 -9.85
C ILE A 74 5.95 -8.91 -11.20
N ARG A 75 6.39 -8.13 -12.18
CA ARG A 75 6.04 -8.28 -13.59
C ARG A 75 7.21 -8.97 -14.31
N ILE A 76 7.02 -10.22 -14.69
CA ILE A 76 8.00 -10.95 -15.52
C ILE A 76 7.64 -10.68 -16.99
N SER A 77 8.29 -9.70 -17.60
CA SER A 77 8.24 -9.55 -19.06
C SER A 77 9.13 -10.62 -19.69
N GLY A 78 8.54 -11.77 -20.08
CA GLY A 78 9.32 -12.84 -20.70
C GLY A 78 8.61 -14.15 -21.06
N GLU A 79 7.32 -14.34 -20.77
CA GLU A 79 6.60 -15.50 -21.30
C GLU A 79 6.08 -15.13 -22.70
N ALA A 80 6.83 -15.54 -23.73
CA ALA A 80 6.23 -15.69 -25.06
C ALA A 80 5.02 -16.64 -24.92
N PRO A 81 3.87 -16.34 -25.55
CA PRO A 81 2.77 -17.30 -25.58
C PRO A 81 3.34 -18.65 -26.07
N PRO A 82 2.88 -19.80 -25.51
CA PRO A 82 3.34 -21.09 -26.00
C PRO A 82 3.12 -21.09 -27.51
N ASP A 83 4.19 -21.35 -28.24
CA ASP A 83 4.20 -21.54 -29.69
C ASP A 83 3.09 -22.56 -29.97
N ARG A 84 1.90 -22.09 -30.36
CA ARG A 84 0.88 -22.98 -30.92
C ARG A 84 1.45 -23.35 -32.27
N GLY A 85 2.25 -24.41 -32.24
CA GLY A 85 2.80 -25.07 -33.41
C GLY A 85 1.72 -25.10 -34.47
N SER A 86 2.08 -24.51 -35.61
CA SER A 86 1.30 -24.56 -36.82
C SER A 86 1.30 -26.01 -37.28
N GLU A 87 0.23 -26.74 -37.02
CA GLU A 87 -0.06 -28.00 -37.72
C GLU A 87 -1.48 -27.88 -38.28
N GLN A 88 -1.52 -27.30 -39.49
CA GLN A 88 -2.48 -27.65 -40.51
C GLN A 88 -2.27 -29.14 -40.85
N GLU A 89 -3.28 -29.98 -40.64
CA GLU A 89 -3.83 -30.90 -41.65
C GLU A 89 -5.20 -31.44 -41.23
#